data_AF-A0A2K5IDT2-F1
#
_entry.id   AF-A0A2K5IDT2-F1
#
_cell.length_a   1.000
_cell.length_b   1.000
_cell.length_c   1.000
_cell.angle_alpha   90.00
_cell.angle_beta   90.00
_cell.angle_gamma   90.00
#
_symmetry.space_group_name_H-M   'P 1'
#
loop_
_entity.id
_entity.type
_entity.pdbx_description
1 polymer ?
#
loop_
_entity_poly.entity_id
_entity_poly.type
_entity_poly.pdbx_seq_one_letter_code
_entity_poly.pdbx_strand_id
1 'polypeptide(L)'
;MALWEFLDKCAGSKGIVWDEYLTGPFGLTAQYSLLKGHEVEKITLLLLLFFVRPRLQLMDIIAENVLGEDRRGPTRDFHILFVPRPSLLCEQRLKDLGVLGSFIHREEYSLDLIPFYGNLLSGTFKECYLEGDQMSLYHAAKGLMTLHALYGTIPQIFGKGECARQVANMMIRMKREFTGSQNSIFPVFDNLLLLDRYVDLLTPLATQLTCEGLTDEIYGIQNSYVKLSPEKFALKKQGGGGKDLLTEAKKLQLNSAEELYAEIRDKNFNAVGSVLSKKAKIISAAFEERHNFVSQLPHMQAARGSLANHTSIAELIKDVTTSEDFFDKLTVEQEFMSGIDTDKVNNYIEDCIAQRHSLIKVLRPVCLQSVCNSGFKQKHLLTLHNLKKAGLLKPQTGGRNNYPTIRETLALWIDDVKEQNPTDISYMYSGYAPLNMRLVQLLSRLGWWSIDEVLRILPGPHLEERQSLPTGLQKKRQQGENRVTLIFFLGGVTFAEIALEDGGTEYVIATTKLVNGTSWIEALMEKPF
;
A
#
# COMPACT_ATOMS: atom_id res chain seq x y z
N MET A 1 11.59 -4.64 21.87
CA MET A 1 12.94 -4.05 21.80
C MET A 1 12.98 -3.08 20.64
N ALA A 2 13.53 -1.90 20.84
CA ALA A 2 13.77 -0.93 19.78
C ALA A 2 15.02 -1.31 18.96
N LEU A 3 15.14 -0.79 17.73
CA LEU A 3 16.24 -1.15 16.83
C LEU A 3 17.61 -0.78 17.41
N TRP A 4 17.75 0.41 18.00
CA TRP A 4 19.02 0.87 18.57
C TRP A 4 19.47 0.02 19.76
N GLU A 5 18.53 -0.42 20.61
CA GLU A 5 18.84 -1.31 21.76
C GLU A 5 19.48 -2.62 21.29
N PHE A 6 19.00 -3.17 20.18
CA PHE A 6 19.59 -4.38 19.58
C PHE A 6 20.98 -4.12 19.00
N LEU A 7 21.16 -2.99 18.30
CA LEU A 7 22.46 -2.62 17.76
C LEU A 7 23.49 -2.41 18.88
N ASP A 8 23.11 -1.74 19.96
CA ASP A 8 23.98 -1.48 21.12
C ASP A 8 24.32 -2.77 21.89
N LYS A 9 23.41 -3.75 21.89
CA LYS A 9 23.66 -5.09 22.44
C LYS A 9 24.78 -5.84 21.69
N CYS A 10 25.00 -5.51 20.41
CA CYS A 10 26.02 -6.14 19.57
C CYS A 10 27.28 -5.24 19.47
N ALA A 11 27.97 -5.00 20.59
CA ALA A 11 29.05 -4.02 20.67
C ALA A 11 30.21 -4.26 19.66
N GLY A 12 30.78 -3.17 19.12
CA GLY A 12 31.87 -3.20 18.13
C GLY A 12 31.42 -2.93 16.69
N SER A 13 32.36 -2.88 15.74
CA SER A 13 32.08 -2.60 14.31
C SER A 13 31.31 -3.75 13.65
N LYS A 14 30.19 -3.40 13.00
CA LYS A 14 29.15 -4.34 12.56
C LYS A 14 28.92 -4.25 11.05
N GLY A 15 28.70 -5.39 10.43
CA GLY A 15 28.17 -5.49 9.07
C GLY A 15 26.75 -6.04 9.10
N ILE A 16 25.84 -5.43 8.34
CA ILE A 16 24.48 -5.94 8.20
C ILE A 16 24.32 -6.65 6.85
N VAL A 17 23.88 -7.90 6.92
CA VAL A 17 23.43 -8.69 5.77
C VAL A 17 21.92 -8.59 5.72
N TRP A 18 21.41 -8.01 4.63
CA TRP A 18 20.00 -7.71 4.46
C TRP A 18 19.30 -8.78 3.61
N ASP A 19 18.14 -9.24 4.07
CA ASP A 19 17.07 -9.66 3.16
C ASP A 19 16.68 -8.46 2.30
N GLU A 20 16.89 -8.56 0.98
CA GLU A 20 16.69 -7.46 0.03
C GLU A 20 15.33 -6.79 0.17
N TYR A 21 14.28 -7.58 0.44
CA TYR A 21 12.91 -7.07 0.59
C TYR A 21 12.74 -6.10 1.76
N LEU A 22 13.56 -6.22 2.81
CA LEU A 22 13.48 -5.37 4.00
C LEU A 22 14.13 -4.00 3.79
N THR A 23 15.05 -3.87 2.84
CA THR A 23 15.85 -2.64 2.66
C THR A 23 14.99 -1.41 2.37
N GLY A 24 13.99 -1.54 1.49
CA GLY A 24 13.05 -0.47 1.15
C GLY A 24 12.18 -0.04 2.33
N PRO A 25 11.40 -0.95 2.95
CA PRO A 25 10.57 -0.65 4.11
C PRO A 25 11.36 -0.12 5.32
N PHE A 26 12.56 -0.66 5.61
CA PHE A 26 13.41 -0.14 6.68
C PHE A 26 13.86 1.29 6.44
N GLY A 27 14.04 1.71 5.18
CA GLY A 27 14.37 3.10 4.86
C GLY A 27 13.33 4.11 5.36
N LEU A 28 12.09 3.69 5.60
CA LEU A 28 11.04 4.55 6.16
C LEU A 28 11.17 4.75 7.67
N THR A 29 11.85 3.84 8.37
CA THR A 29 12.03 3.90 9.83
C THR A 29 13.43 4.31 10.25
N ALA A 30 14.46 3.88 9.53
CA ALA A 30 15.86 4.10 9.87
C ALA A 30 16.70 4.30 8.61
N GLN A 31 17.28 5.49 8.48
CA GLN A 31 18.23 5.82 7.41
C GLN A 31 19.64 5.32 7.77
N TYR A 32 20.51 5.18 6.77
CA TYR A 32 21.90 4.74 6.98
C TYR A 32 22.67 5.63 7.97
N SER A 33 22.33 6.93 8.05
CA SER A 33 22.91 7.85 9.03
C SER A 33 22.69 7.39 10.48
N LEU A 34 21.51 6.84 10.79
CA LEU A 34 21.23 6.25 12.10
C LEU A 34 22.11 5.02 12.33
N LEU A 35 22.15 4.09 11.36
CA LEU A 35 22.92 2.85 11.46
C LEU A 35 24.41 3.12 11.68
N LYS A 36 24.96 4.10 10.95
CA LYS A 36 26.36 4.54 11.10
C LYS A 36 26.65 5.09 12.50
N GLY A 37 25.66 5.72 13.15
CA GLY A 37 25.76 6.16 14.54
C GLY A 37 25.97 5.03 15.55
N HIS A 38 25.64 3.79 15.19
CA HIS A 38 25.82 2.58 15.99
C HIS A 38 26.90 1.65 15.42
N GLU A 39 27.95 2.22 14.81
CA GLU A 39 29.14 1.48 14.32
C GLU A 39 28.85 0.45 13.21
N VAL A 40 27.82 0.69 12.39
CA VAL A 40 27.61 -0.09 11.16
C VAL A 40 28.53 0.42 10.06
N GLU A 41 29.49 -0.41 9.66
CA GLU A 41 30.55 -0.06 8.70
C GLU A 41 30.58 -1.04 7.51
N LYS A 42 31.30 -0.68 6.44
CA LYS A 42 31.41 -1.50 5.21
C LYS A 42 32.71 -2.30 5.10
N ILE A 43 33.70 -2.04 5.94
CA ILE A 43 35.06 -2.57 5.78
C ILE A 43 35.51 -3.20 7.10
N THR A 44 36.21 -4.34 7.02
CA THR A 44 36.78 -5.09 8.16
C THR A 44 35.75 -5.42 9.25
N LEU A 45 34.89 -6.38 8.94
CA LEU A 45 33.78 -6.78 9.79
C LEU A 45 34.20 -7.96 10.70
N LEU A 46 34.17 -7.74 12.02
CA LEU A 46 34.28 -8.81 13.02
C LEU A 46 32.90 -9.32 13.47
N LEU A 47 31.83 -8.57 13.19
CA LEU A 47 30.47 -8.89 13.63
C LEU A 47 29.49 -8.80 12.44
N LEU A 48 28.69 -9.85 12.23
CA LEU A 48 27.71 -9.94 11.15
C LEU A 48 26.28 -10.10 11.70
N LEU A 49 25.41 -9.19 11.29
CA LEU A 49 23.99 -9.12 11.67
C LEU A 49 23.13 -9.49 10.47
N PHE A 50 22.36 -10.57 10.57
CA PHE A 50 21.37 -10.94 9.56
C PHE A 50 20.02 -10.31 9.90
N PHE A 51 19.54 -9.42 9.04
CA PHE A 51 18.21 -8.81 9.15
C PHE A 51 17.29 -9.51 8.16
N VAL A 52 16.35 -10.31 8.65
CA VAL A 52 15.68 -11.30 7.79
C VAL A 52 14.22 -11.55 8.16
N ARG A 53 13.38 -11.78 7.14
CA ARG A 53 12.02 -12.29 7.36
C ARG A 53 12.05 -13.78 7.74
N PRO A 54 11.08 -14.27 8.53
CA PRO A 54 11.02 -15.68 8.93
C PRO A 54 10.58 -16.60 7.77
N ARG A 55 11.44 -16.79 6.75
CA ARG A 55 11.22 -17.69 5.61
C ARG A 55 12.27 -18.79 5.57
N LEU A 56 11.83 -20.03 5.35
CA LEU A 56 12.73 -21.21 5.34
C LEU A 56 13.86 -21.10 4.32
N GLN A 57 13.56 -20.66 3.10
CA GLN A 57 14.54 -20.46 2.02
C GLN A 57 15.68 -19.51 2.42
N LEU A 58 15.39 -18.50 3.25
CA LEU A 58 16.41 -17.56 3.70
C LEU A 58 17.32 -18.20 4.77
N MET A 59 16.80 -19.16 5.54
CA MET A 59 17.60 -19.87 6.55
C MET A 59 18.68 -20.74 5.88
N ASP A 60 18.37 -21.33 4.72
CA ASP A 60 19.35 -22.08 3.91
C ASP A 60 20.51 -21.16 3.47
N ILE A 61 20.20 -19.99 2.91
CA ILE A 61 21.20 -18.99 2.47
C ILE A 61 22.04 -18.47 3.66
N ILE A 62 21.41 -18.23 4.81
CA ILE A 62 22.13 -17.82 6.03
C ILE A 62 23.10 -18.91 6.46
N ALA A 63 22.66 -20.18 6.46
CA ALA A 63 23.53 -21.28 6.84
C ALA A 63 24.74 -21.43 5.91
N GLU A 64 24.55 -21.25 4.61
CA GLU A 64 25.66 -21.23 3.64
C GLU A 64 26.67 -20.12 3.95
N ASN A 65 26.21 -18.92 4.30
CA ASN A 65 27.10 -17.82 4.68
C ASN A 65 27.89 -18.11 5.97
N VAL A 66 27.24 -18.68 6.98
CA VAL A 66 27.89 -19.02 8.26
C VAL A 66 28.91 -20.15 8.08
N LEU A 67 28.58 -21.17 7.27
CA LEU A 67 29.47 -22.31 7.02
C LEU A 67 30.60 -21.98 6.04
N GLY A 68 30.39 -21.01 5.15
CA GLY A 68 31.33 -20.57 4.12
C GLY A 68 32.45 -19.64 4.59
N GLU A 69 32.52 -19.33 5.88
CA GLU A 69 33.57 -18.45 6.41
C GLU A 69 34.98 -19.01 6.25
N ASP A 70 35.90 -18.13 5.82
CA ASP A 70 37.31 -18.48 5.67
C ASP A 70 37.96 -18.67 7.05
N ARG A 71 38.29 -19.91 7.36
CA ARG A 71 38.98 -20.31 8.60
C ARG A 71 40.37 -19.68 8.76
N ARG A 72 40.90 -19.02 7.72
CA ARG A 72 42.18 -18.30 7.76
C ARG A 72 42.05 -16.85 8.24
N GLY A 73 40.84 -16.30 8.24
CA GLY A 73 40.53 -14.96 8.73
C GLY A 73 40.27 -14.92 10.25
N PRO A 74 40.10 -13.71 10.82
CA PRO A 74 39.60 -13.57 12.18
C PRO A 74 38.19 -14.16 12.28
N THR A 75 37.92 -14.88 13.37
CA THR A 75 36.59 -15.42 13.66
C THR A 75 35.57 -14.29 13.78
N ARG A 76 34.42 -14.43 13.13
CA ARG A 76 33.34 -13.45 13.21
C ARG A 76 32.24 -13.90 14.16
N ASP A 77 31.66 -12.93 14.85
CA ASP A 77 30.48 -13.11 15.69
C ASP A 77 29.21 -12.95 14.85
N PHE A 78 28.29 -13.92 14.96
CA PHE A 78 27.03 -13.92 14.22
C PHE A 78 25.84 -13.57 15.10
N HIS A 79 24.94 -12.75 14.55
CA HIS A 79 23.69 -12.36 15.17
C HIS A 79 22.57 -12.39 14.14
N ILE A 80 21.36 -12.71 14.57
CA ILE A 80 20.18 -12.73 13.70
C ILE A 80 19.04 -11.94 14.33
N LEU A 81 18.45 -11.05 13.53
CA LEU A 81 17.29 -10.24 13.87
C LEU A 81 16.15 -10.62 12.92
N PHE A 82 15.15 -11.30 13.48
CA PHE A 82 13.94 -11.64 12.74
C PHE A 82 12.98 -10.46 12.67
N VAL A 83 12.47 -10.19 11.47
CA VAL A 83 11.52 -9.12 11.21
C VAL A 83 10.23 -9.67 10.58
N PRO A 84 9.07 -9.48 11.20
CA PRO A 84 8.87 -8.82 12.50
C PRO A 84 9.16 -9.74 13.70
N ARG A 85 9.10 -11.07 13.51
CA ARG A 85 9.18 -12.07 14.60
C ARG A 85 9.81 -13.38 14.11
N PRO A 86 10.44 -14.17 14.99
CA PRO A 86 10.94 -15.50 14.67
C PRO A 86 9.80 -16.47 14.37
N SER A 87 10.14 -17.52 13.63
CA SER A 87 9.27 -18.67 13.40
C SER A 87 9.94 -19.91 13.94
N LEU A 88 9.20 -20.74 14.69
CA LEU A 88 9.68 -22.02 15.20
C LEU A 88 10.19 -22.92 14.05
N LEU A 89 9.58 -22.84 12.87
CA LEU A 89 10.03 -23.58 11.68
C LEU A 89 11.40 -23.09 11.18
N CYS A 90 11.66 -21.78 11.24
CA CYS A 90 12.95 -21.21 10.86
C CYS A 90 14.06 -21.57 11.85
N GLU A 91 13.76 -21.52 13.15
CA GLU A 91 14.69 -21.95 14.19
C GLU A 91 15.03 -23.44 14.07
N GLN A 92 14.02 -24.28 13.84
CA GLN A 92 14.23 -25.70 13.58
C GLN A 92 15.06 -25.92 12.32
N ARG A 93 14.83 -25.17 11.23
CA ARG A 93 15.63 -25.27 10.01
C ARG A 93 17.11 -24.93 10.25
N LEU A 94 17.39 -23.83 10.95
CA LEU A 94 18.76 -23.47 11.32
C LEU A 94 19.42 -24.51 12.24
N LYS A 95 18.63 -25.16 13.10
CA LYS A 95 19.10 -26.25 13.96
C LYS A 95 19.45 -27.49 13.15
N ASP A 96 18.61 -27.88 12.19
CA ASP A 96 18.83 -29.03 11.31
C ASP A 96 20.06 -28.82 10.40
N LEU A 97 20.32 -27.58 10.00
CA LEU A 97 21.51 -27.17 9.25
C LEU A 97 22.76 -27.04 10.13
N GLY A 98 22.64 -27.22 11.45
CA GLY A 98 23.77 -27.22 12.39
C GLY A 98 24.35 -25.84 12.74
N VAL A 99 23.71 -24.74 12.33
CA VAL A 99 24.22 -23.37 12.49
C VAL A 99 23.53 -22.56 13.59
N LEU A 100 22.42 -23.04 14.15
CA LEU A 100 21.66 -22.29 15.18
C LEU A 100 22.51 -21.89 16.39
N GLY A 101 23.45 -22.75 16.79
CA GLY A 101 24.37 -22.53 17.92
C GLY A 101 25.45 -21.47 17.65
N SER A 102 25.66 -21.08 16.39
CA SER A 102 26.65 -20.07 16.01
C SER A 102 26.18 -18.63 16.27
N PHE A 103 24.88 -18.41 16.49
CA PHE A 103 24.32 -17.08 16.76
C PHE A 103 24.38 -16.75 18.25
N ILE A 104 25.11 -15.68 18.60
CA ILE A 104 25.21 -15.17 19.96
C ILE A 104 23.87 -14.55 20.39
N HIS A 105 23.31 -13.69 19.53
CA HIS A 105 22.00 -13.09 19.75
C HIS A 105 21.02 -13.53 18.66
N ARG A 106 19.84 -14.00 19.09
CA ARG A 106 18.69 -14.34 18.24
C ARG A 106 17.52 -13.53 18.76
N GLU A 107 17.17 -12.48 18.04
CA GLU A 107 16.25 -11.46 18.53
C GLU A 107 15.14 -11.17 17.52
N GLU A 108 14.11 -10.47 17.99
CA GLU A 108 13.01 -10.00 17.15
C GLU A 108 12.94 -8.47 17.11
N TYR A 109 12.54 -7.94 15.96
CA TYR A 109 12.18 -6.53 15.82
C TYR A 109 10.76 -6.43 15.26
N SER A 110 9.80 -6.18 16.15
CA SER A 110 8.36 -6.14 15.87
C SER A 110 7.95 -4.95 14.99
N LEU A 111 8.29 -5.01 13.71
CA LEU A 111 7.93 -4.04 12.69
C LEU A 111 6.74 -4.54 11.86
N ASP A 112 5.53 -4.52 12.46
CA ASP A 112 4.31 -4.98 11.78
C ASP A 112 3.68 -3.88 10.90
N LEU A 113 3.49 -2.66 11.44
CA LEU A 113 2.92 -1.51 10.74
C LEU A 113 3.97 -0.39 10.62
N ILE A 114 4.29 -0.01 9.39
CA ILE A 114 5.30 0.99 9.07
C ILE A 114 4.59 2.30 8.72
N PRO A 115 4.87 3.41 9.42
CA PRO A 115 4.42 4.73 9.01
C PRO A 115 4.99 5.08 7.63
N PHE A 116 4.11 5.32 6.67
CA PHE A 116 4.49 5.61 5.29
C PHE A 116 4.58 7.13 5.07
N TYR A 117 3.44 7.82 5.14
CA TYR A 117 3.36 9.29 5.19
C TYR A 117 1.99 9.72 5.72
N GLY A 118 1.94 10.90 6.36
CA GLY A 118 0.70 11.45 6.92
C GLY A 118 -0.05 10.44 7.78
N ASN A 119 -1.26 10.09 7.33
CA ASN A 119 -2.18 9.18 8.03
C ASN A 119 -2.14 7.73 7.49
N LEU A 120 -1.07 7.31 6.80
CA LEU A 120 -0.95 5.99 6.16
C LEU A 120 0.06 5.08 6.87
N LEU A 121 -0.39 3.88 7.24
CA LEU A 121 0.40 2.78 7.80
C LEU A 121 0.38 1.60 6.82
N SER A 122 1.53 0.99 6.53
CA SER A 122 1.62 -0.17 5.64
C SER A 122 2.32 -1.35 6.31
N GLY A 123 1.77 -2.55 6.11
CA GLY A 123 2.37 -3.81 6.51
C GLY A 123 3.40 -4.33 5.50
N THR A 124 4.07 -5.41 5.87
CA THR A 124 5.16 -6.01 5.07
C THR A 124 4.73 -7.28 4.31
N PHE A 125 3.47 -7.70 4.40
CA PHE A 125 3.04 -9.05 4.01
C PHE A 125 2.12 -9.10 2.78
N LYS A 126 2.34 -10.11 1.95
CA LYS A 126 1.66 -10.34 0.67
C LYS A 126 0.61 -11.48 0.72
N GLU A 127 0.68 -12.35 1.72
CA GLU A 127 0.05 -13.68 1.70
C GLU A 127 -1.27 -13.67 2.49
N CYS A 128 -2.42 -13.90 1.83
CA CYS A 128 -3.73 -14.19 2.46
C CYS A 128 -4.60 -15.09 1.56
N TYR A 129 -4.67 -14.80 0.25
CA TYR A 129 -5.78 -15.29 -0.58
C TYR A 129 -5.49 -16.54 -1.43
N LEU A 130 -4.22 -16.87 -1.71
CA LEU A 130 -3.87 -17.99 -2.58
C LEU A 130 -3.51 -19.27 -1.83
N GLU A 131 -2.78 -19.13 -0.74
CA GLU A 131 -2.13 -20.26 -0.05
C GLU A 131 -2.83 -20.63 1.26
N GLY A 132 -3.89 -19.91 1.64
CA GLY A 132 -4.59 -20.11 2.91
C GLY A 132 -3.75 -19.77 4.14
N ASP A 133 -2.57 -19.18 3.95
CA ASP A 133 -1.70 -18.72 5.03
C ASP A 133 -2.29 -17.45 5.68
N GLN A 134 -2.58 -17.55 6.98
CA GLN A 134 -3.16 -16.49 7.80
C GLN A 134 -2.10 -15.76 8.64
N MET A 135 -0.81 -16.04 8.45
CA MET A 135 0.28 -15.40 9.20
C MET A 135 0.23 -13.87 9.10
N SER A 136 -0.06 -13.32 7.92
CA SER A 136 -0.22 -11.87 7.72
C SER A 136 -1.38 -11.28 8.54
N LEU A 137 -2.48 -12.01 8.73
CA LEU A 137 -3.61 -11.59 9.56
C LEU A 137 -3.22 -11.59 11.04
N TYR A 138 -2.41 -12.56 11.48
CA TYR A 138 -1.84 -12.56 12.83
C TYR A 138 -0.93 -11.33 13.04
N HIS A 139 -0.09 -11.00 12.05
CA HIS A 139 0.75 -9.80 12.08
C HIS A 139 -0.08 -8.51 12.06
N ALA A 140 -1.18 -8.46 11.29
CA ALA A 140 -2.10 -7.33 11.32
C ALA A 140 -2.74 -7.14 12.70
N ALA A 141 -3.21 -8.23 13.33
CA ALA A 141 -3.73 -8.20 14.68
C ALA A 141 -2.66 -7.75 15.70
N LYS A 142 -1.43 -8.23 15.58
CA LYS A 142 -0.30 -7.78 16.43
C LYS A 142 0.03 -6.30 16.23
N GLY A 143 0.08 -5.82 14.99
CA GLY A 143 0.26 -4.40 14.69
C GLY A 143 -0.84 -3.53 15.32
N LEU A 144 -2.10 -4.00 15.25
CA LEU A 144 -3.23 -3.35 15.93
C LEU A 144 -3.11 -3.38 17.45
N MET A 145 -2.57 -4.45 18.05
CA MET A 145 -2.29 -4.50 19.49
C MET A 145 -1.13 -3.55 19.87
N THR A 146 -0.14 -3.34 19.00
CA THR A 146 0.89 -2.32 19.19
C THR A 146 0.28 -0.92 19.18
N LEU A 147 -0.59 -0.61 18.20
CA LEU A 147 -1.33 0.65 18.17
C LEU A 147 -2.21 0.82 19.42
N HIS A 148 -2.88 -0.24 19.86
CA HIS A 148 -3.67 -0.25 21.09
C HIS A 148 -2.82 0.13 22.31
N ALA A 149 -1.61 -0.43 22.42
CA ALA A 149 -0.70 -0.16 23.53
C ALA A 149 -0.14 1.26 23.54
N LEU A 150 0.01 1.89 22.36
CA LEU A 150 0.56 3.23 22.18
C LEU A 150 -0.51 4.34 22.18
N TYR A 151 -1.70 4.06 21.66
CA TYR A 151 -2.76 5.03 21.38
C TYR A 151 -4.09 4.74 22.09
N GLY A 152 -4.09 3.77 23.01
CA GLY A 152 -5.25 3.38 23.81
C GLY A 152 -6.18 2.38 23.10
N THR A 153 -7.09 1.77 23.87
CA THR A 153 -8.07 0.82 23.35
C THR A 153 -8.99 1.48 22.32
N ILE A 154 -9.11 0.87 21.13
CA ILE A 154 -10.12 1.28 20.13
C ILE A 154 -11.51 0.76 20.55
N PRO A 155 -12.49 1.63 20.88
CA PRO A 155 -13.74 1.21 21.50
C PRO A 155 -14.66 0.39 20.58
N GLN A 156 -14.79 0.78 19.32
CA GLN A 156 -15.67 0.13 18.35
C GLN A 156 -14.86 -0.53 17.23
N ILE A 157 -15.19 -1.78 16.91
CA ILE A 157 -14.63 -2.51 15.77
C ILE A 157 -15.77 -2.85 14.82
N PHE A 158 -15.68 -2.35 13.59
CA PHE A 158 -16.50 -2.74 12.47
C PHE A 158 -15.67 -3.58 11.51
N GLY A 159 -16.32 -4.40 10.70
CA GLY A 159 -15.61 -5.06 9.62
C GLY A 159 -16.49 -5.77 8.61
N LYS A 160 -15.94 -5.96 7.42
CA LYS A 160 -16.58 -6.69 6.33
C LYS A 160 -15.56 -7.62 5.67
N GLY A 161 -15.89 -8.92 5.65
CA GLY A 161 -15.09 -9.99 5.05
C GLY A 161 -14.57 -11.04 6.04
N GLU A 162 -14.06 -12.15 5.51
CA GLU A 162 -13.57 -13.28 6.30
C GLU A 162 -12.27 -12.92 7.04
N CYS A 163 -11.34 -12.27 6.34
CA CYS A 163 -10.08 -11.83 6.96
C CYS A 163 -10.35 -10.81 8.07
N ALA A 164 -11.32 -9.91 7.85
CA ALA A 164 -11.74 -8.91 8.84
C ALA A 164 -12.26 -9.58 10.12
N ARG A 165 -13.11 -10.61 9.99
CA ARG A 165 -13.60 -11.39 11.12
C ARG A 165 -12.46 -12.07 11.88
N GLN A 166 -11.51 -12.67 11.18
CA GLN A 166 -10.37 -13.35 11.81
C GLN A 166 -9.47 -12.37 12.59
N VAL A 167 -9.14 -11.22 12.00
CA VAL A 167 -8.35 -10.18 12.68
C VAL A 167 -9.07 -9.66 13.92
N ALA A 168 -10.36 -9.35 13.83
CA ALA A 168 -11.16 -8.92 14.98
C ALA A 168 -11.15 -9.97 16.11
N ASN A 169 -11.36 -11.25 15.78
CA ASN A 169 -11.31 -12.35 16.75
C ASN A 169 -9.93 -12.46 17.42
N MET A 170 -8.85 -12.36 16.65
CA MET A 170 -7.48 -12.38 17.18
C MET A 170 -7.19 -11.20 18.09
N MET A 171 -7.60 -9.98 17.73
CA MET A 171 -7.44 -8.81 18.59
C MET A 171 -8.15 -8.98 19.94
N ILE A 172 -9.42 -9.40 19.91
CA ILE A 172 -10.21 -9.61 21.13
C ILE A 172 -9.56 -10.69 22.00
N ARG A 173 -9.10 -11.78 21.39
CA ARG A 173 -8.41 -12.87 22.09
C ARG A 173 -7.08 -12.39 22.70
N MET A 174 -6.24 -11.72 21.94
CA MET A 174 -4.96 -11.17 22.41
C MET A 174 -5.15 -10.19 23.57
N LYS A 175 -6.20 -9.35 23.53
CA LYS A 175 -6.54 -8.46 24.65
C LYS A 175 -6.96 -9.24 25.90
N ARG A 176 -7.76 -10.29 25.76
CA ARG A 176 -8.19 -11.15 26.89
C ARG A 176 -7.03 -11.91 27.52
N GLU A 177 -6.09 -12.35 26.70
CA GLU A 177 -4.89 -13.10 27.14
C GLU A 177 -3.77 -12.18 27.64
N PHE A 178 -3.91 -10.86 27.52
CA PHE A 178 -2.89 -9.91 27.95
C PHE A 178 -2.82 -9.84 29.48
N THR A 179 -1.74 -10.36 30.05
CA THR A 179 -1.47 -10.37 31.50
C THR A 179 -0.62 -9.20 31.98
N GLY A 180 -0.20 -8.31 31.07
CA GLY A 180 0.63 -7.15 31.41
C GLY A 180 -0.18 -6.01 32.04
N SER A 181 0.53 -4.98 32.52
CA SER A 181 -0.10 -3.74 32.98
C SER A 181 -0.81 -3.04 31.83
N GLN A 182 -2.11 -2.74 32.01
CA GLN A 182 -2.86 -1.95 31.05
C GLN A 182 -2.46 -0.47 31.20
N ASN A 183 -1.93 0.12 30.13
CA ASN A 183 -1.64 1.54 30.11
C ASN A 183 -2.95 2.33 30.06
N SER A 184 -3.15 3.26 30.98
CA SER A 184 -4.33 4.12 31.05
C SER A 184 -4.26 5.27 30.02
N ILE A 185 -4.24 4.92 28.73
CA ILE A 185 -4.15 5.87 27.62
C ILE A 185 -5.55 6.19 27.10
N PHE A 186 -5.86 7.48 26.96
CA PHE A 186 -7.11 7.91 26.31
C PHE A 186 -7.12 7.47 24.84
N PRO A 187 -8.20 6.82 24.35
CA PRO A 187 -8.26 6.33 22.98
C PRO A 187 -8.06 7.47 21.96
N VAL A 188 -7.09 7.34 21.07
CA VAL A 188 -6.97 8.27 19.92
C VAL A 188 -8.06 7.94 18.90
N PHE A 189 -8.15 6.66 18.50
CA PHE A 189 -9.13 6.18 17.54
C PHE A 189 -10.47 5.88 18.21
N ASP A 190 -11.55 6.37 17.62
CA ASP A 190 -12.92 6.06 18.04
C ASP A 190 -13.40 4.72 17.45
N ASN A 191 -13.00 4.45 16.21
CA ASN A 191 -13.43 3.28 15.46
C ASN A 191 -12.25 2.60 14.78
N LEU A 192 -12.31 1.28 14.68
CA LEU A 192 -11.56 0.47 13.74
C LEU A 192 -12.54 -0.08 12.70
N LEU A 193 -12.24 0.07 11.42
CA LEU A 193 -12.97 -0.57 10.33
C LEU A 193 -12.05 -1.52 9.57
N LEU A 194 -12.31 -2.83 9.65
CA LEU A 194 -11.55 -3.86 8.96
C LEU A 194 -12.22 -4.20 7.61
N LEU A 195 -11.52 -3.98 6.49
CA LEU A 195 -12.03 -4.27 5.15
C LEU A 195 -11.18 -5.33 4.47
N ASP A 196 -11.80 -6.44 4.09
CA ASP A 196 -11.16 -7.50 3.31
C ASP A 196 -11.17 -7.12 1.82
N ARG A 197 -10.01 -7.16 1.15
CA ARG A 197 -9.87 -6.87 -0.28
C ARG A 197 -10.79 -7.73 -1.13
N TYR A 198 -11.09 -8.95 -0.69
CA TYR A 198 -11.98 -9.87 -1.40
C TYR A 198 -13.43 -9.36 -1.51
N VAL A 199 -13.83 -8.40 -0.66
CA VAL A 199 -15.15 -7.74 -0.74
C VAL A 199 -15.27 -6.89 -2.00
N ASP A 200 -14.17 -6.32 -2.45
CA ASP A 200 -14.10 -5.43 -3.61
C ASP A 200 -12.87 -5.78 -4.45
N LEU A 201 -13.03 -6.78 -5.31
CA LEU A 201 -12.00 -7.18 -6.27
C LEU A 201 -11.92 -6.25 -7.49
N LEU A 202 -12.90 -5.36 -7.66
CA LEU A 202 -13.05 -4.54 -8.86
C LEU A 202 -12.09 -3.36 -8.83
N THR A 203 -12.09 -2.61 -7.73
CA THR A 203 -11.34 -1.35 -7.60
C THR A 203 -9.87 -1.46 -8.01
N PRO A 204 -9.08 -2.47 -7.58
CA PRO A 204 -7.67 -2.53 -7.96
C PRO A 204 -7.43 -2.84 -9.44
N LEU A 205 -8.41 -3.40 -10.16
CA LEU A 205 -8.24 -3.76 -11.58
C LEU A 205 -8.34 -2.54 -12.49
N ALA A 206 -9.22 -1.61 -12.13
CA ALA A 206 -9.44 -0.36 -12.87
C ALA A 206 -8.18 0.52 -12.84
N THR A 207 -7.93 1.22 -13.94
CA THR A 207 -6.84 2.20 -14.04
C THR A 207 -7.16 3.39 -13.13
N GLN A 208 -6.28 3.64 -12.16
CA GLN A 208 -6.42 4.79 -11.25
C GLN A 208 -6.26 6.12 -12.02
N LEU A 209 -7.09 7.13 -11.75
CA LEU A 209 -7.08 8.42 -12.46
C LEU A 209 -6.72 9.62 -11.58
N THR A 210 -6.28 9.39 -10.34
CA THR A 210 -5.68 10.44 -9.50
C THR A 210 -4.22 10.69 -9.90
N CYS A 211 -3.64 11.82 -9.49
CA CYS A 211 -2.24 12.15 -9.78
C CYS A 211 -1.26 11.10 -9.24
N GLU A 212 -1.39 10.73 -7.96
CA GLU A 212 -0.57 9.69 -7.34
C GLU A 212 -0.90 8.30 -7.92
N GLY A 213 -2.17 8.03 -8.19
CA GLY A 213 -2.62 6.78 -8.82
C GLY A 213 -2.00 6.54 -10.20
N LEU A 214 -2.03 7.53 -11.09
CA LEU A 214 -1.40 7.42 -12.42
C LEU A 214 0.13 7.34 -12.33
N THR A 215 0.73 8.04 -11.38
CA THR A 215 2.18 7.92 -11.13
C THR A 215 2.55 6.48 -10.77
N ASP A 216 1.74 5.84 -9.92
CA ASP A 216 1.94 4.44 -9.53
C ASP A 216 1.61 3.45 -10.66
N GLU A 217 0.56 3.68 -11.44
CA GLU A 217 0.20 2.82 -12.59
C GLU A 217 1.27 2.79 -13.67
N ILE A 218 1.92 3.93 -13.94
CA ILE A 218 2.87 4.08 -15.06
C ILE A 218 4.31 3.77 -14.61
N TYR A 219 4.71 4.25 -13.42
CA TYR A 219 6.11 4.21 -12.98
C TYR A 219 6.35 3.33 -11.75
N GLY A 220 5.30 2.99 -11.00
CA GLY A 220 5.38 2.24 -9.75
C GLY A 220 5.99 3.07 -8.61
N ILE A 221 5.22 3.26 -7.54
CA ILE A 221 5.70 3.89 -6.31
C ILE A 221 6.12 2.79 -5.33
N GLN A 222 7.39 2.80 -4.94
CA GLN A 222 7.95 1.84 -3.99
C GLN A 222 8.53 2.60 -2.79
N ASN A 223 8.00 2.33 -1.60
CA ASN A 223 8.50 2.90 -0.35
C ASN A 223 8.55 4.44 -0.35
N SER A 224 7.50 5.10 -0.87
CA SER A 224 7.43 6.56 -1.06
C SER A 224 8.43 7.13 -2.10
N TYR A 225 9.02 6.29 -2.94
CA TYR A 225 9.90 6.73 -4.02
C TYR A 225 9.39 6.28 -5.38
N VAL A 226 9.61 7.13 -6.39
CA VAL A 226 9.43 6.80 -7.80
C VAL A 226 10.77 6.95 -8.54
N LYS A 227 11.00 6.11 -9.56
CA LYS A 227 12.15 6.21 -10.46
C LYS A 227 11.65 6.64 -11.84
N LEU A 228 12.17 7.75 -12.34
CA LEU A 228 11.71 8.39 -13.58
C LEU A 228 12.84 8.54 -14.59
N SER A 229 12.48 8.61 -15.86
CA SER A 229 13.42 8.87 -16.94
C SER A 229 14.01 10.28 -16.79
N PRO A 230 15.34 10.46 -16.86
CA PRO A 230 16.00 11.70 -16.45
C PRO A 230 15.86 12.87 -17.45
N GLU A 231 15.42 12.62 -18.69
CA GLU A 231 15.47 13.58 -19.81
C GLU A 231 14.67 14.85 -19.53
N LYS A 232 13.52 14.75 -18.85
CA LYS A 232 12.70 15.91 -18.48
C LYS A 232 13.14 16.61 -17.18
N PHE A 233 14.00 15.97 -16.37
CA PHE A 233 14.46 16.52 -15.09
C PHE A 233 15.84 17.18 -15.16
N ALA A 234 16.60 16.91 -16.22
CA ALA A 234 17.86 17.58 -16.47
C ALA A 234 17.60 19.00 -17.00
N LEU A 235 18.09 20.01 -16.27
CA LEU A 235 18.34 21.32 -16.88
C LEU A 235 19.30 21.08 -18.05
N LYS A 236 18.88 21.36 -19.29
CA LYS A 236 19.79 21.43 -20.44
C LYS A 236 20.89 22.43 -20.08
N LYS A 237 22.03 21.95 -19.58
CA LYS A 237 23.24 22.76 -19.48
C LYS A 237 23.64 23.10 -20.90
N GLN A 238 23.33 24.32 -21.34
CA GLN A 238 23.93 24.85 -22.56
C GLN A 238 25.44 24.96 -22.32
N GLY A 239 26.20 24.18 -23.08
CA GLY A 239 27.66 24.27 -23.13
C GLY A 239 28.37 23.15 -22.39
N GLY A 240 28.82 22.14 -23.15
CA GLY A 240 29.77 21.14 -22.68
C GLY A 240 29.54 19.79 -23.33
N GLY A 241 30.18 19.55 -24.49
CA GLY A 241 30.24 18.22 -25.09
C GLY A 241 30.88 17.24 -24.11
N GLY A 242 30.14 16.21 -23.73
CA GLY A 242 30.59 15.16 -22.83
C GLY A 242 29.78 13.89 -23.08
N LYS A 243 30.50 12.79 -23.32
CA LYS A 243 30.04 11.44 -23.67
C LYS A 243 28.80 10.97 -22.91
N ASP A 244 27.97 10.17 -23.60
CA ASP A 244 26.87 9.36 -23.06
C ASP A 244 27.30 8.57 -21.83
N LEU A 245 27.20 9.20 -20.66
CA LEU A 245 27.12 8.49 -19.39
C LEU A 245 25.66 8.09 -19.24
N LEU A 246 25.40 6.78 -19.09
CA LEU A 246 24.10 6.23 -18.72
C LEU A 246 23.52 7.10 -17.59
N THR A 247 22.56 7.95 -17.93
CA THR A 247 22.04 8.91 -16.97
C THR A 247 21.15 8.12 -16.02
N GLU A 248 21.59 7.96 -14.77
CA GLU A 248 20.84 7.20 -13.77
C GLU A 248 19.40 7.76 -13.65
N ALA A 249 18.43 6.85 -13.50
CA ALA A 249 17.03 7.23 -13.35
C ALA A 249 16.86 8.24 -12.21
N LYS A 250 16.08 9.29 -12.45
CA LYS A 250 15.77 10.31 -11.44
C LYS A 250 14.91 9.67 -10.35
N LYS A 251 15.48 9.49 -9.16
CA LYS A 251 14.75 9.04 -7.97
C LYS A 251 14.15 10.24 -7.24
N LEU A 252 12.84 10.26 -7.04
CA LEU A 252 12.11 11.29 -6.29
C LEU A 252 11.35 10.68 -5.13
N GLN A 253 11.34 11.37 -3.98
CA GLN A 253 10.50 11.02 -2.85
C GLN A 253 9.13 11.70 -3.01
N LEU A 254 8.06 10.97 -2.76
CA LEU A 254 6.67 11.40 -2.87
C LEU A 254 5.99 11.19 -1.52
N ASN A 255 5.73 12.29 -0.81
CA ASN A 255 4.99 12.28 0.45
C ASN A 255 4.43 13.67 0.78
N SER A 256 3.63 13.75 1.85
CA SER A 256 2.98 15.00 2.28
C SER A 256 3.92 16.05 2.90
N ALA A 257 5.24 15.80 2.99
CA ALA A 257 6.17 16.84 3.42
C ALA A 257 6.38 17.90 2.33
N GLU A 258 6.08 17.58 1.07
CA GLU A 258 6.07 18.52 -0.03
C GLU A 258 4.66 19.11 -0.21
N GLU A 259 4.51 20.41 0.08
CA GLU A 259 3.21 21.10 0.08
C GLU A 259 2.47 20.99 -1.26
N LEU A 260 3.19 21.18 -2.38
CA LEU A 260 2.60 21.06 -3.71
C LEU A 260 2.07 19.65 -3.96
N TYR A 261 2.85 18.63 -3.58
CA TYR A 261 2.46 17.24 -3.79
C TYR A 261 1.24 16.88 -2.95
N ALA A 262 1.19 17.31 -1.69
CA ALA A 262 0.03 17.14 -0.82
C ALA A 262 -1.25 17.76 -1.42
N GLU A 263 -1.15 18.86 -2.16
CA GLU A 263 -2.29 19.50 -2.81
C GLU A 263 -2.76 18.77 -4.09
N ILE A 264 -1.85 18.14 -4.85
CA ILE A 264 -2.18 17.55 -6.17
C ILE A 264 -2.37 16.04 -6.16
N ARG A 265 -1.76 15.30 -5.22
CA ARG A 265 -1.69 13.83 -5.25
C ARG A 265 -3.07 13.15 -5.30
N ASP A 266 -4.03 13.71 -4.56
CA ASP A 266 -5.37 13.16 -4.34
C ASP A 266 -6.38 13.67 -5.38
N LYS A 267 -5.98 14.61 -6.24
CA LYS A 267 -6.83 15.17 -7.29
C LYS A 267 -6.91 14.22 -8.49
N ASN A 268 -8.07 14.21 -9.16
CA ASN A 268 -8.16 13.66 -10.52
C ASN A 268 -7.13 14.39 -11.40
N PHE A 269 -6.44 13.63 -12.25
CA PHE A 269 -5.32 14.14 -13.03
C PHE A 269 -5.68 15.32 -13.92
N ASN A 270 -6.92 15.38 -14.42
CA ASN A 270 -7.40 16.49 -15.23
C ASN A 270 -7.46 17.82 -14.45
N ALA A 271 -7.50 17.78 -13.11
CA ALA A 271 -7.46 18.96 -12.26
C ALA A 271 -6.05 19.45 -11.90
N VAL A 272 -5.02 18.63 -12.14
CA VAL A 272 -3.64 18.95 -11.72
C VAL A 272 -3.07 20.16 -12.46
N GLY A 273 -3.32 20.29 -13.77
CA GLY A 273 -2.76 21.36 -14.59
C GLY A 273 -3.17 22.77 -14.14
N SER A 274 -4.40 22.93 -13.64
CA SER A 274 -4.90 24.21 -13.13
C SER A 274 -4.19 24.62 -11.84
N VAL A 275 -3.91 23.66 -10.95
CA VAL A 275 -3.15 23.86 -9.71
C VAL A 275 -1.70 24.23 -10.00
N LEU A 276 -1.03 23.49 -10.89
CA LEU A 276 0.35 23.78 -11.30
C LEU A 276 0.47 25.19 -11.90
N SER A 277 -0.47 25.57 -12.78
CA SER A 277 -0.52 26.91 -13.38
C SER A 277 -0.72 28.01 -12.33
N LYS A 278 -1.58 27.78 -11.34
CA LYS A 278 -1.81 28.72 -10.24
C LYS A 278 -0.56 28.87 -9.36
N LYS A 279 0.08 27.76 -8.99
CA LYS A 279 1.32 27.77 -8.18
C LYS A 279 2.48 28.40 -8.92
N ALA A 280 2.60 28.21 -10.24
CA ALA A 280 3.58 28.90 -11.08
C ALA A 280 3.43 30.42 -11.00
N LYS A 281 2.21 30.95 -11.11
CA LYS A 281 1.94 32.39 -10.99
C LYS A 281 2.29 32.93 -9.59
N ILE A 282 1.93 32.22 -8.53
CA ILE A 282 2.23 32.60 -7.15
C ILE A 282 3.73 32.65 -6.91
N ILE A 283 4.46 31.62 -7.34
CA ILE A 283 5.92 31.55 -7.18
C ILE A 283 6.59 32.66 -7.98
N SER A 284 6.20 32.88 -9.25
CA SER A 284 6.77 33.96 -10.06
C SER A 284 6.58 35.34 -9.42
N ALA A 285 5.38 35.65 -8.92
CA ALA A 285 5.11 36.90 -8.22
C ALA A 285 5.95 37.07 -6.94
N ALA A 286 6.11 35.99 -6.16
CA ALA A 286 6.94 36.01 -4.96
C ALA A 286 8.43 36.30 -5.29
N PHE A 287 8.94 35.89 -6.46
CA PHE A 287 10.31 36.21 -6.90
C PHE A 287 10.50 37.67 -7.35
N GLU A 288 9.42 38.36 -7.70
CA GLU A 288 9.44 39.78 -8.07
C GLU A 288 9.39 40.69 -6.83
N GLU A 289 8.78 40.24 -5.73
CA GLU A 289 8.75 40.97 -4.46
C GLU A 289 10.13 40.98 -3.77
N ARG A 290 10.69 42.18 -3.55
CA ARG A 290 12.01 42.37 -2.94
C ARG A 290 12.01 42.43 -1.41
N HIS A 291 10.84 42.50 -0.77
CA HIS A 291 10.73 42.58 0.69
C HIS A 291 10.90 41.18 1.31
N ASN A 292 11.77 41.04 2.31
CA ASN A 292 12.11 39.78 3.00
C ASN A 292 12.64 38.63 2.09
N PHE A 293 13.08 38.96 0.88
CA PHE A 293 13.56 38.00 -0.12
C PHE A 293 14.69 37.09 0.39
N VAL A 294 15.65 37.63 1.14
CA VAL A 294 16.84 36.89 1.60
C VAL A 294 16.46 35.74 2.56
N SER A 295 15.49 35.95 3.45
CA SER A 295 15.07 34.92 4.42
C SER A 295 14.14 33.87 3.80
N GLN A 296 13.36 34.23 2.78
CA GLN A 296 12.41 33.33 2.12
C GLN A 296 12.99 32.59 0.91
N LEU A 297 14.14 33.04 0.39
CA LEU A 297 14.77 32.49 -0.81
C LEU A 297 14.94 30.95 -0.79
N PRO A 298 15.38 30.29 0.30
CA PRO A 298 15.52 28.84 0.31
C PRO A 298 14.18 28.12 0.12
N HIS A 299 13.12 28.60 0.77
CA HIS A 299 11.78 28.05 0.63
C HIS A 299 11.23 28.26 -0.78
N MET A 300 11.42 29.44 -1.36
CA MET A 300 11.02 29.74 -2.74
C MET A 300 11.78 28.90 -3.77
N GLN A 301 13.07 28.66 -3.56
CA GLN A 301 13.88 27.77 -4.42
C GLN A 301 13.41 26.32 -4.33
N ALA A 302 13.10 25.84 -3.11
CA ALA A 302 12.53 24.51 -2.91
C ALA A 302 11.15 24.38 -3.60
N ALA A 303 10.27 25.37 -3.44
CA ALA A 303 8.98 25.41 -4.11
C ALA A 303 9.10 25.46 -5.64
N ARG A 304 10.07 26.19 -6.19
CA ARG A 304 10.35 26.22 -7.63
C ARG A 304 10.85 24.86 -8.14
N GLY A 305 11.73 24.20 -7.39
CA GLY A 305 12.22 22.86 -7.71
C GLY A 305 11.11 21.81 -7.66
N SER A 306 10.27 21.88 -6.63
CA SER A 306 9.04 21.10 -6.47
C SER A 306 8.12 21.25 -7.68
N LEU A 307 7.78 22.49 -8.05
CA LEU A 307 6.94 22.79 -9.21
C LEU A 307 7.53 22.25 -10.52
N ALA A 308 8.85 22.41 -10.73
CA ALA A 308 9.51 21.90 -11.93
C ALA A 308 9.44 20.35 -12.01
N ASN A 309 9.69 19.66 -10.90
CA ASN A 309 9.58 18.20 -10.84
C ASN A 309 8.16 17.74 -11.17
N HIS A 310 7.14 18.31 -10.52
CA HIS A 310 5.74 17.89 -10.71
C HIS A 310 5.15 18.32 -12.05
N THR A 311 5.64 19.40 -12.64
CA THR A 311 5.33 19.75 -14.04
C THR A 311 5.88 18.68 -14.99
N SER A 312 7.12 18.25 -14.78
CA SER A 312 7.76 17.20 -15.60
C SER A 312 7.04 15.85 -15.45
N ILE A 313 6.63 15.48 -14.23
CA ILE A 313 5.81 14.28 -13.96
C ILE A 313 4.47 14.39 -14.67
N ALA A 314 3.78 15.53 -14.57
CA ALA A 314 2.50 15.73 -15.24
C ALA A 314 2.62 15.63 -16.77
N GLU A 315 3.69 16.17 -17.38
CA GLU A 315 3.93 15.99 -18.82
C GLU A 315 4.17 14.53 -19.19
N LEU A 316 4.96 13.80 -18.39
CA LEU A 316 5.20 12.36 -18.58
C LEU A 316 3.91 11.52 -18.51
N ILE A 317 3.04 11.80 -17.54
CA ILE A 317 1.73 11.15 -17.44
C ILE A 317 0.83 11.58 -18.62
N LYS A 318 0.92 12.84 -19.07
CA LYS A 318 0.14 13.34 -20.21
C LYS A 318 0.48 12.62 -21.51
N ASP A 319 1.75 12.30 -21.73
CA ASP A 319 2.21 11.56 -22.90
C ASP A 319 1.54 10.18 -22.99
N VAL A 320 1.31 9.52 -21.83
CA VAL A 320 0.61 8.22 -21.77
C VAL A 320 -0.90 8.39 -21.91
N THR A 321 -1.49 9.29 -21.12
CA THR A 321 -2.95 9.46 -21.02
C THR A 321 -3.61 10.10 -22.25
N THR A 322 -2.82 10.58 -23.22
CA THR A 322 -3.30 11.10 -24.50
C THR A 322 -3.09 10.13 -25.67
N SER A 323 -2.53 8.93 -25.41
CA SER A 323 -2.41 7.88 -26.42
C SER A 323 -3.75 7.22 -26.73
N GLU A 324 -3.95 6.82 -27.99
CA GLU A 324 -5.14 6.07 -28.46
C GLU A 324 -5.34 4.78 -27.65
N ASP A 325 -4.26 4.04 -27.41
CA ASP A 325 -4.29 2.81 -26.61
C ASP A 325 -4.79 3.04 -25.17
N PHE A 326 -4.43 4.17 -24.55
CA PHE A 326 -4.93 4.50 -23.22
C PHE A 326 -6.43 4.81 -23.25
N PHE A 327 -6.89 5.56 -24.26
CA PHE A 327 -8.31 5.88 -24.42
C PHE A 327 -9.13 4.61 -24.66
N ASP A 328 -8.73 3.75 -25.59
CA ASP A 328 -9.44 2.50 -25.90
C ASP A 328 -9.54 1.60 -24.67
N LYS A 329 -8.43 1.45 -23.92
CA LYS A 329 -8.41 0.71 -22.67
C LYS A 329 -9.41 1.29 -21.67
N LEU A 330 -9.37 2.61 -21.46
CA LEU A 330 -10.22 3.28 -20.48
C LEU A 330 -11.70 3.17 -20.84
N THR A 331 -12.05 3.29 -22.14
CA THR A 331 -13.41 3.07 -22.64
C THR A 331 -13.91 1.68 -22.29
N VAL A 332 -13.12 0.64 -22.54
CA VAL A 332 -13.48 -0.75 -22.20
C VAL A 332 -13.64 -0.95 -20.70
N GLU A 333 -12.75 -0.38 -19.88
CA GLU A 333 -12.88 -0.45 -18.42
C GLU A 333 -14.18 0.21 -17.93
N GLN A 334 -14.53 1.39 -18.48
CA GLN A 334 -15.75 2.13 -18.14
C GLN A 334 -17.02 1.41 -18.61
N GLU A 335 -17.02 0.81 -19.80
CA GLU A 335 -18.12 -0.04 -20.28
C GLU A 335 -18.38 -1.19 -19.29
N PHE A 336 -17.34 -1.88 -18.84
CA PHE A 336 -17.53 -2.99 -17.90
C PHE A 336 -18.04 -2.53 -16.53
N MET A 337 -17.52 -1.42 -15.99
CA MET A 337 -17.97 -0.87 -14.71
C MET A 337 -19.41 -0.32 -14.76
N SER A 338 -19.81 0.26 -15.90
CA SER A 338 -21.20 0.65 -16.19
C SER A 338 -22.09 -0.52 -16.64
N GLY A 339 -21.54 -1.74 -16.69
CA GLY A 339 -22.26 -3.00 -16.94
C GLY A 339 -22.65 -3.26 -18.40
N ILE A 340 -21.97 -2.62 -19.34
CA ILE A 340 -22.15 -2.79 -20.78
C ILE A 340 -21.28 -3.96 -21.27
N ASP A 341 -21.87 -4.83 -22.10
CA ASP A 341 -21.20 -5.95 -22.80
C ASP A 341 -20.23 -6.81 -21.97
N THR A 342 -20.54 -6.99 -20.68
CA THR A 342 -19.70 -7.75 -19.74
C THR A 342 -19.69 -9.27 -19.99
N ASP A 343 -20.56 -9.80 -20.85
CA ASP A 343 -20.70 -11.24 -21.11
C ASP A 343 -20.21 -11.69 -22.49
N LYS A 344 -19.72 -10.78 -23.33
CA LYS A 344 -19.23 -11.04 -24.69
C LYS A 344 -17.69 -11.00 -24.76
N VAL A 345 -17.12 -11.61 -25.78
CA VAL A 345 -15.70 -11.39 -26.10
C VAL A 345 -15.53 -9.92 -26.53
N ASN A 346 -14.50 -9.26 -26.02
CA ASN A 346 -14.22 -7.86 -26.29
C ASN A 346 -13.06 -7.73 -27.31
N ASN A 347 -13.31 -6.97 -28.38
CA ASN A 347 -12.37 -6.86 -29.51
C ASN A 347 -11.03 -6.21 -29.12
N TYR A 348 -11.04 -5.18 -28.28
CA TYR A 348 -9.80 -4.53 -27.80
C TYR A 348 -8.90 -5.53 -27.07
N ILE A 349 -9.49 -6.41 -26.26
CA ILE A 349 -8.74 -7.48 -25.58
C ILE A 349 -8.16 -8.47 -26.61
N GLU A 350 -8.94 -8.88 -27.62
CA GLU A 350 -8.45 -9.75 -28.70
C GLU A 350 -7.31 -9.10 -29.49
N ASP A 351 -7.42 -7.81 -29.80
CA ASP A 351 -6.39 -7.05 -30.50
C ASP A 351 -5.11 -6.95 -29.67
N CYS A 352 -5.22 -6.68 -28.36
CA CYS A 352 -4.07 -6.71 -27.45
C CYS A 352 -3.38 -8.08 -27.42
N ILE A 353 -4.14 -9.17 -27.44
CA ILE A 353 -3.59 -10.54 -27.52
C ILE A 353 -2.89 -10.76 -28.86
N ALA A 354 -3.54 -10.40 -29.96
CA ALA A 354 -3.02 -10.56 -31.32
C ALA A 354 -1.72 -9.78 -31.54
N GLN A 355 -1.65 -8.55 -30.99
CA GLN A 355 -0.48 -7.67 -31.02
C GLN A 355 0.59 -8.01 -29.98
N ARG A 356 0.37 -9.07 -29.17
CA ARG A 356 1.31 -9.55 -28.14
C ARG A 356 1.66 -8.47 -27.11
N HIS A 357 0.68 -7.69 -26.69
CA HIS A 357 0.81 -6.81 -25.53
C HIS A 357 1.15 -7.61 -24.26
N SER A 358 1.60 -6.90 -23.22
CA SER A 358 2.02 -7.55 -21.98
C SER A 358 0.87 -8.38 -21.38
N LEU A 359 1.21 -9.54 -20.80
CA LEU A 359 0.21 -10.45 -20.25
C LEU A 359 -0.67 -9.76 -19.20
N ILE A 360 -0.08 -8.92 -18.34
CA ILE A 360 -0.82 -8.22 -17.29
C ILE A 360 -1.81 -7.21 -17.88
N LYS A 361 -1.43 -6.50 -18.96
CA LYS A 361 -2.33 -5.59 -19.67
C LYS A 361 -3.55 -6.32 -20.25
N VAL A 362 -3.41 -7.59 -20.62
CA VAL A 362 -4.53 -8.43 -21.07
C VAL A 362 -5.33 -8.98 -19.89
N LEU A 363 -4.65 -9.49 -18.86
CA LEU A 363 -5.31 -10.15 -17.72
C LEU A 363 -6.16 -9.18 -16.89
N ARG A 364 -5.72 -7.93 -16.72
CA ARG A 364 -6.48 -6.91 -15.97
C ARG A 364 -7.91 -6.70 -16.50
N PRO A 365 -8.13 -6.30 -17.76
CA PRO A 365 -9.48 -6.10 -18.30
C PRO A 365 -10.29 -7.40 -18.37
N VAL A 366 -9.66 -8.56 -18.61
CA VAL A 366 -10.35 -9.87 -18.56
C VAL A 366 -10.85 -10.17 -17.15
N CYS A 367 -10.05 -9.91 -16.11
CA CYS A 367 -10.48 -10.06 -14.72
C CYS A 367 -11.56 -9.04 -14.37
N LEU A 368 -11.44 -7.79 -14.83
CA LEU A 368 -12.43 -6.73 -14.58
C LEU A 368 -13.79 -7.15 -15.14
N GLN A 369 -13.81 -7.60 -16.39
CA GLN A 369 -15.00 -8.10 -17.06
C GLN A 369 -15.60 -9.31 -16.32
N SER A 370 -14.78 -10.27 -15.90
CA SER A 370 -15.21 -11.42 -15.08
C SER A 370 -15.83 -10.97 -13.75
N VAL A 371 -15.25 -9.99 -13.04
CA VAL A 371 -15.80 -9.49 -11.78
C VAL A 371 -17.14 -8.79 -12.00
N CYS A 372 -17.27 -7.93 -13.02
CA CYS A 372 -18.52 -7.24 -13.36
C CYS A 372 -19.62 -8.21 -13.82
N ASN A 373 -19.26 -9.34 -14.44
CA ASN A 373 -20.22 -10.33 -14.92
C ASN A 373 -20.50 -11.49 -13.93
N SER A 374 -19.83 -11.51 -12.77
CA SER A 374 -19.81 -12.66 -11.87
C SER A 374 -19.28 -13.96 -12.52
N GLY A 375 -18.33 -13.82 -13.45
CA GLY A 375 -17.65 -14.90 -14.19
C GLY A 375 -18.09 -15.01 -15.65
N PHE A 376 -17.45 -15.91 -16.39
CA PHE A 376 -17.75 -16.17 -17.81
C PHE A 376 -18.46 -17.52 -18.04
N LYS A 377 -19.15 -17.66 -19.18
CA LYS A 377 -19.68 -18.95 -19.65
C LYS A 377 -18.48 -19.85 -20.07
N GLN A 378 -18.50 -21.11 -19.62
CA GLN A 378 -17.35 -22.02 -19.50
C GLN A 378 -16.47 -22.19 -20.77
N LYS A 379 -15.14 -21.91 -20.68
CA LYS A 379 -14.05 -22.49 -21.51
C LYS A 379 -12.73 -22.59 -20.71
N HIS A 380 -11.87 -23.54 -21.10
CA HIS A 380 -10.69 -24.06 -20.37
C HIS A 380 -9.67 -23.00 -19.91
N LEU A 381 -9.40 -22.94 -18.60
CA LEU A 381 -8.43 -22.00 -17.98
C LEU A 381 -7.42 -22.74 -17.09
N LEU A 382 -6.61 -23.66 -17.66
CA LEU A 382 -5.59 -24.39 -16.88
C LEU A 382 -4.42 -23.48 -16.43
N THR A 383 -4.09 -22.43 -17.19
CA THR A 383 -2.98 -21.51 -16.88
C THR A 383 -3.37 -20.39 -15.89
N LEU A 384 -4.66 -20.23 -15.57
CA LEU A 384 -5.18 -19.13 -14.74
C LEU A 384 -5.72 -19.63 -13.39
N HIS A 385 -5.15 -20.72 -12.87
CA HIS A 385 -5.58 -21.35 -11.62
C HIS A 385 -5.55 -20.40 -10.43
N ASN A 386 -4.49 -19.60 -10.30
CA ASN A 386 -4.37 -18.62 -9.22
C ASN A 386 -5.40 -17.49 -9.33
N LEU A 387 -5.67 -16.98 -10.54
CA LEU A 387 -6.73 -15.98 -10.76
C LEU A 387 -8.13 -16.56 -10.48
N LYS A 388 -8.34 -17.83 -10.81
CA LYS A 388 -9.59 -18.55 -10.48
C LYS A 388 -9.76 -18.73 -8.98
N LYS A 389 -8.71 -19.15 -8.27
CA LYS A 389 -8.70 -19.28 -6.81
C LYS A 389 -8.93 -17.93 -6.13
N ALA A 390 -8.33 -16.86 -6.64
CA ALA A 390 -8.52 -15.49 -6.17
C ALA A 390 -9.90 -14.90 -6.52
N GLY A 391 -10.75 -15.62 -7.25
CA GLY A 391 -12.09 -15.17 -7.64
C GLY A 391 -12.12 -14.11 -8.75
N LEU A 392 -10.96 -13.75 -9.31
CA LEU A 392 -10.81 -12.73 -10.36
C LEU A 392 -11.25 -13.25 -11.73
N LEU A 393 -10.97 -14.51 -12.02
CA LEU A 393 -11.33 -15.12 -13.30
C LEU A 393 -11.98 -16.48 -13.10
N LYS A 394 -13.31 -16.51 -13.09
CA LYS A 394 -14.09 -17.69 -12.71
C LYS A 394 -15.19 -18.02 -13.72
N PRO A 395 -15.61 -19.29 -13.80
CA PRO A 395 -16.84 -19.61 -14.52
C PRO A 395 -18.03 -19.01 -13.77
N GLN A 396 -19.02 -18.56 -14.52
CA GLN A 396 -20.33 -18.20 -13.98
C GLN A 396 -20.97 -19.47 -13.42
N THR A 397 -21.19 -19.51 -12.10
CA THR A 397 -22.08 -20.49 -11.49
C THR A 397 -23.50 -20.03 -11.79
N GLY A 398 -24.44 -20.93 -12.12
CA GLY A 398 -25.79 -20.58 -12.63
C GLY A 398 -26.70 -19.72 -11.74
N GLY A 399 -26.17 -19.04 -10.72
CA GLY A 399 -26.81 -17.96 -10.00
C GLY A 399 -26.83 -16.63 -10.78
N ARG A 400 -27.62 -15.69 -10.25
CA ARG A 400 -27.79 -14.34 -10.82
C ARG A 400 -26.51 -13.51 -10.62
N ASN A 401 -26.16 -12.70 -11.61
CA ASN A 401 -25.13 -11.68 -11.45
C ASN A 401 -25.63 -10.60 -10.47
N ASN A 402 -24.93 -10.43 -9.34
CA ASN A 402 -25.31 -9.47 -8.29
C ASN A 402 -24.70 -8.08 -8.50
N TYR A 403 -23.70 -7.94 -9.37
CA TYR A 403 -23.01 -6.66 -9.57
C TYR A 403 -23.95 -5.53 -10.00
N PRO A 404 -24.91 -5.70 -10.93
CA PRO A 404 -25.86 -4.63 -11.30
C PRO A 404 -26.66 -4.12 -10.10
N THR A 405 -27.15 -5.02 -9.24
CA THR A 405 -27.88 -4.65 -8.02
C THR A 405 -26.98 -3.88 -7.05
N ILE A 406 -25.75 -4.35 -6.80
CA ILE A 406 -24.80 -3.66 -5.93
C ILE A 406 -24.48 -2.27 -6.48
N ARG A 407 -24.21 -2.16 -7.78
CA ARG A 407 -23.88 -0.92 -8.47
C ARG A 407 -24.99 0.11 -8.36
N GLU A 408 -26.23 -0.30 -8.60
CA GLU A 408 -27.40 0.58 -8.53
C GLU A 408 -27.71 0.99 -7.09
N THR A 409 -27.76 0.04 -6.15
CA THR A 409 -28.12 0.35 -4.75
C THR A 409 -27.06 1.22 -4.06
N LEU A 410 -25.78 1.04 -4.40
CA LEU A 410 -24.69 1.80 -3.78
C LEU A 410 -24.19 2.98 -4.64
N ALA A 411 -24.85 3.27 -5.77
CA ALA A 411 -24.44 4.31 -6.71
C ALA A 411 -22.94 4.23 -7.05
N LEU A 412 -22.50 3.06 -7.52
CA LEU A 412 -21.10 2.80 -7.85
C LEU A 412 -20.68 3.36 -9.22
N TRP A 413 -21.63 3.70 -10.08
CA TRP A 413 -21.37 4.38 -11.35
C TRP A 413 -22.17 5.67 -11.40
N ILE A 414 -21.52 6.77 -11.72
CA ILE A 414 -22.11 8.11 -11.84
C ILE A 414 -21.65 8.69 -13.18
N ASP A 415 -22.60 9.12 -14.00
CA ASP A 415 -22.30 9.83 -15.25
C ASP A 415 -21.97 11.31 -14.97
N ASP A 416 -21.23 11.94 -15.89
CA ASP A 416 -20.90 13.38 -15.85
C ASP A 416 -20.26 13.86 -14.54
N VAL A 417 -19.29 13.09 -14.02
CA VAL A 417 -18.58 13.43 -12.77
C VAL A 417 -17.79 14.73 -12.89
N LYS A 418 -17.88 15.57 -11.86
CA LYS A 418 -17.11 16.82 -11.75
C LYS A 418 -15.70 16.54 -11.25
N GLU A 419 -14.72 16.47 -12.15
CA GLU A 419 -13.34 16.14 -11.80
C GLU A 419 -12.56 17.31 -11.15
N GLN A 420 -12.88 18.56 -11.51
CA GLN A 420 -12.19 19.76 -11.01
C GLN A 420 -12.60 20.11 -9.57
N ASN A 421 -13.90 19.96 -9.28
CA ASN A 421 -14.51 20.25 -7.99
C ASN A 421 -15.42 19.07 -7.63
N PRO A 422 -14.84 17.97 -7.13
CA PRO A 422 -15.57 16.73 -6.90
C PRO A 422 -16.63 16.89 -5.82
N THR A 423 -17.79 16.29 -6.07
CA THR A 423 -18.91 16.21 -5.12
C THR A 423 -19.14 14.79 -4.60
N ASP A 424 -18.46 13.81 -5.20
CA ASP A 424 -18.56 12.40 -4.89
C ASP A 424 -17.22 11.69 -5.15
N ILE A 425 -16.96 10.60 -4.45
CA ILE A 425 -15.73 9.78 -4.54
C ILE A 425 -15.52 9.12 -5.93
N SER A 426 -16.54 9.09 -6.79
CA SER A 426 -16.43 8.63 -8.19
C SER A 426 -15.42 9.41 -9.05
N TYR A 427 -15.00 10.61 -8.62
CA TYR A 427 -13.98 11.41 -9.31
C TYR A 427 -12.63 10.69 -9.43
N MET A 428 -12.33 9.75 -8.52
CA MET A 428 -11.08 8.98 -8.48
C MET A 428 -10.87 8.10 -9.72
N TYR A 429 -11.98 7.69 -10.35
CA TYR A 429 -12.02 6.85 -11.55
C TYR A 429 -12.95 7.45 -12.63
N SER A 430 -13.20 8.76 -12.58
CA SER A 430 -14.03 9.51 -13.53
C SER A 430 -15.39 8.87 -13.84
N GLY A 431 -16.04 8.32 -12.82
CA GLY A 431 -17.35 7.67 -12.96
C GLY A 431 -17.59 6.58 -11.93
N TYR A 432 -16.59 5.72 -11.73
CA TYR A 432 -16.68 4.62 -10.77
C TYR A 432 -16.34 5.07 -9.34
N ALA A 433 -17.26 4.85 -8.39
CA ALA A 433 -17.01 5.01 -6.97
C ALA A 433 -16.54 3.67 -6.37
N PRO A 434 -15.32 3.60 -5.80
CA PRO A 434 -14.80 2.37 -5.20
C PRO A 434 -15.76 1.79 -4.16
N LEU A 435 -16.11 0.52 -4.32
CA LEU A 435 -17.08 -0.14 -3.45
C LEU A 435 -16.65 -0.07 -1.98
N ASN A 436 -15.38 -0.36 -1.68
CA ASN A 436 -14.87 -0.24 -0.32
C ASN A 436 -15.03 1.18 0.25
N MET A 437 -14.78 2.22 -0.55
CA MET A 437 -14.91 3.62 -0.10
C MET A 437 -16.35 4.05 0.05
N ARG A 438 -17.25 3.51 -0.77
CA ARG A 438 -18.69 3.69 -0.56
C ARG A 438 -19.15 3.03 0.75
N LEU A 439 -18.63 1.85 1.10
CA LEU A 439 -18.93 1.22 2.38
C LEU A 439 -18.42 2.04 3.58
N VAL A 440 -17.24 2.65 3.47
CA VAL A 440 -16.69 3.58 4.49
C VAL A 440 -17.63 4.77 4.68
N GLN A 441 -17.99 5.45 3.58
CA GLN A 441 -18.85 6.63 3.62
C GLN A 441 -20.24 6.32 4.21
N LEU A 442 -20.83 5.18 3.84
CA LEU A 442 -22.14 4.76 4.35
C LEU A 442 -22.08 4.38 5.83
N LEU A 443 -21.00 3.76 6.30
CA LEU A 443 -20.79 3.50 7.73
C LEU A 443 -20.75 4.80 8.53
N SER A 444 -20.00 5.79 8.04
CA SER A 444 -19.78 7.06 8.72
C SER A 444 -21.06 7.91 8.83
N ARG A 445 -21.84 7.98 7.75
CA ARG A 445 -23.00 8.87 7.64
C ARG A 445 -24.31 8.24 8.13
N LEU A 446 -24.67 7.08 7.59
CA LEU A 446 -25.99 6.46 7.76
C LEU A 446 -25.96 5.21 8.64
N GLY A 447 -24.78 4.63 8.87
CA GLY A 447 -24.64 3.31 9.47
C GLY A 447 -25.00 2.18 8.51
N TRP A 448 -24.37 1.03 8.70
CA TRP A 448 -24.52 -0.14 7.82
C TRP A 448 -25.88 -0.84 7.89
N TRP A 449 -26.71 -0.56 8.90
CA TRP A 449 -28.09 -1.06 8.97
C TRP A 449 -28.93 -0.61 7.75
N SER A 450 -28.59 0.52 7.14
CA SER A 450 -29.29 1.06 5.97
C SER A 450 -29.06 0.26 4.68
N ILE A 451 -28.04 -0.61 4.67
CA ILE A 451 -27.61 -1.39 3.49
C ILE A 451 -27.43 -2.89 3.81
N ASP A 452 -28.11 -3.40 4.84
CA ASP A 452 -27.97 -4.79 5.31
C ASP A 452 -28.19 -5.82 4.18
N GLU A 453 -29.18 -5.59 3.31
CA GLU A 453 -29.45 -6.48 2.16
C GLU A 453 -28.26 -6.56 1.20
N VAL A 454 -27.61 -5.43 0.90
CA VAL A 454 -26.43 -5.40 0.04
C VAL A 454 -25.23 -6.03 0.75
N LEU A 455 -25.08 -5.81 2.05
CA LEU A 455 -24.02 -6.44 2.84
C LEU A 455 -24.13 -7.97 2.86
N ARG A 456 -25.33 -8.55 2.73
CA ARG A 456 -25.54 -10.01 2.67
C ARG A 456 -25.16 -10.64 1.34
N ILE A 457 -25.22 -9.90 0.23
CA ILE A 457 -24.80 -10.39 -1.09
C ILE A 457 -23.30 -10.20 -1.36
N LEU A 458 -22.65 -9.31 -0.61
CA LEU A 458 -21.20 -9.11 -0.65
C LEU A 458 -20.44 -10.23 0.08
N PRO A 459 -19.21 -10.59 -0.34
CA PRO A 459 -18.43 -11.66 0.28
C PRO A 459 -18.16 -11.48 1.79
N GLY A 460 -18.22 -12.59 2.53
CA GLY A 460 -17.89 -12.68 3.96
C GLY A 460 -18.88 -11.98 4.91
N PRO A 461 -18.71 -12.13 6.23
CA PRO A 461 -19.60 -11.52 7.23
C PRO A 461 -19.37 -10.01 7.35
N HIS A 462 -20.40 -9.28 7.80
CA HIS A 462 -20.19 -7.98 8.44
C HIS A 462 -20.20 -8.14 9.97
N LEU A 463 -19.51 -7.26 10.69
CA LEU A 463 -19.38 -7.34 12.15
C LEU A 463 -19.38 -5.96 12.81
N GLU A 464 -19.91 -5.91 14.03
CA GLU A 464 -19.77 -4.81 14.98
C GLU A 464 -19.45 -5.42 16.35
N GLU A 465 -18.29 -5.06 16.91
CA GLU A 465 -17.82 -5.50 18.22
C GLU A 465 -17.49 -4.28 19.08
N ARG A 466 -17.75 -4.39 20.39
CA ARG A 466 -17.44 -3.33 21.36
C ARG A 466 -16.40 -3.81 22.35
N GLN A 467 -15.39 -2.98 22.56
CA GLN A 467 -14.38 -3.20 23.58
C GLN A 467 -14.69 -2.34 24.81
N SER A 468 -14.62 -2.95 25.99
CA SER A 468 -14.71 -2.21 27.24
C SER A 468 -13.50 -1.29 27.42
N LEU A 469 -13.78 -0.07 27.88
CA LEU A 469 -12.80 0.91 28.32
C LEU A 469 -12.73 0.92 29.86
N PRO A 470 -11.54 1.09 30.45
CA PRO A 470 -11.42 1.32 31.88
C PRO A 470 -12.24 2.54 32.36
N THR A 471 -12.74 2.48 33.58
CA THR A 471 -13.47 3.57 34.22
C THR A 471 -12.61 4.84 34.24
N GLY A 472 -13.11 5.94 33.68
CA GLY A 472 -12.38 7.22 33.56
C GLY A 472 -11.79 7.51 32.17
N LEU A 473 -11.72 6.52 31.28
CA LEU A 473 -11.22 6.70 29.89
C LEU A 473 -12.34 6.82 28.85
N GLN A 474 -13.58 6.97 29.29
CA GLN A 474 -14.70 7.22 28.40
C GLN A 474 -14.66 8.67 27.91
N LYS A 475 -14.48 8.87 26.60
CA LYS A 475 -14.52 10.20 25.99
C LYS A 475 -15.91 10.84 26.16
N LYS A 476 -15.96 11.98 26.83
CA LYS A 476 -17.11 12.91 26.74
C LYS A 476 -16.90 13.78 25.50
N ARG A 477 -17.62 13.49 24.42
CA ARG A 477 -17.49 14.28 23.18
C ARG A 477 -18.06 15.67 23.34
N GLN A 478 -17.30 16.66 22.86
CA GLN A 478 -17.81 18.01 22.68
C GLN A 478 -18.57 18.13 21.36
N GLN A 479 -19.53 19.05 21.30
CA GLN A 479 -20.33 19.27 20.09
C GLN A 479 -19.41 19.82 18.98
N GLY A 480 -19.31 19.11 17.86
CA GLY A 480 -18.50 19.50 16.70
C GLY A 480 -17.13 18.80 16.56
N GLU A 481 -16.77 17.90 17.48
CA GLU A 481 -15.54 17.12 17.38
C GLU A 481 -15.71 15.95 16.38
N ASN A 482 -14.85 15.88 15.37
CA ASN A 482 -14.85 14.81 14.37
C ASN A 482 -14.39 13.49 15.00
N ARG A 483 -14.96 12.37 14.54
CA ARG A 483 -14.47 11.04 14.93
C ARG A 483 -13.20 10.73 14.15
N VAL A 484 -12.29 10.00 14.78
CA VAL A 484 -11.12 9.44 14.11
C VAL A 484 -11.34 7.94 13.90
N THR A 485 -11.39 7.51 12.64
CA THR A 485 -11.58 6.11 12.25
C THR A 485 -10.31 5.55 11.63
N LEU A 486 -9.76 4.49 12.24
CA LEU A 486 -8.70 3.69 11.64
C LEU A 486 -9.34 2.69 10.66
N ILE A 487 -9.11 2.86 9.37
CA ILE A 487 -9.53 1.90 8.34
C ILE A 487 -8.35 0.98 8.07
N PHE A 488 -8.52 -0.34 8.18
CA PHE A 488 -7.48 -1.30 7.85
C PHE A 488 -7.93 -2.20 6.70
N PHE A 489 -7.29 -2.02 5.54
CA PHE A 489 -7.42 -2.90 4.38
C PHE A 489 -6.56 -4.16 4.53
N LEU A 490 -7.23 -5.29 4.65
CA LEU A 490 -6.61 -6.61 4.64
C LEU A 490 -6.56 -7.07 3.19
N GLY A 491 -5.37 -7.25 2.63
CA GLY A 491 -5.18 -7.65 1.23
C GLY A 491 -4.80 -6.55 0.25
N GLY A 492 -4.74 -5.30 0.72
CA GLY A 492 -4.16 -4.18 0.00
C GLY A 492 -5.14 -3.06 -0.30
N VAL A 493 -4.57 -1.88 -0.55
CA VAL A 493 -5.29 -0.64 -0.89
C VAL A 493 -4.58 0.07 -2.03
N THR A 494 -5.33 0.74 -2.90
CA THR A 494 -4.79 1.58 -3.98
C THR A 494 -4.61 3.03 -3.53
N PHE A 495 -3.78 3.80 -4.24
CA PHE A 495 -3.63 5.23 -3.96
C PHE A 495 -4.93 6.02 -4.24
N ALA A 496 -5.71 5.61 -5.24
CA ALA A 496 -7.02 6.17 -5.47
C ALA A 496 -7.98 5.93 -4.28
N GLU A 497 -7.97 4.76 -3.64
CA GLU A 497 -8.74 4.53 -2.41
C GLU A 497 -8.23 5.37 -1.22
N ILE A 498 -6.93 5.69 -1.19
CA ILE A 498 -6.32 6.54 -0.15
C ILE A 498 -6.74 8.01 -0.29
N ALA A 499 -7.03 8.48 -1.51
CA ALA A 499 -7.45 9.86 -1.81
C ALA A 499 -8.86 10.22 -1.26
N LEU A 500 -9.45 9.38 -0.39
CA LEU A 500 -10.76 9.62 0.21
C LEU A 500 -10.80 10.92 1.02
N GLU A 501 -11.59 11.88 0.52
CA GLU A 501 -12.03 13.05 1.27
C GLU A 501 -13.54 12.94 1.55
N ASP A 502 -13.92 12.69 2.81
CA ASP A 502 -15.32 12.67 3.25
C ASP A 502 -15.49 13.58 4.47
N GLY A 503 -16.21 14.68 4.29
CA GLY A 503 -16.44 15.67 5.34
C GLY A 503 -17.19 15.06 6.53
N GLY A 504 -16.60 15.15 7.73
CA GLY A 504 -17.24 14.77 9.00
C GLY A 504 -16.61 13.58 9.73
N THR A 505 -15.60 12.90 9.16
CA THR A 505 -14.79 11.90 9.87
C THR A 505 -13.36 11.95 9.37
N GLU A 506 -12.41 11.92 10.30
CA GLU A 506 -10.99 11.84 9.97
C GLU A 506 -10.59 10.38 9.85
N TYR A 507 -9.90 10.03 8.76
CA TYR A 507 -9.46 8.68 8.50
C TYR A 507 -7.95 8.54 8.66
N VAL A 508 -7.56 7.48 9.36
CA VAL A 508 -6.21 6.94 9.34
C VAL A 508 -6.27 5.61 8.61
N ILE A 509 -5.43 5.42 7.61
CA ILE A 509 -5.45 4.25 6.74
C ILE A 509 -4.31 3.33 7.14
N ALA A 510 -4.65 2.08 7.43
CA ALA A 510 -3.73 0.97 7.55
C ALA A 510 -3.97 -0.01 6.40
N THR A 511 -2.93 -0.69 5.95
CA THR A 511 -3.06 -1.71 4.91
C THR A 511 -2.01 -2.80 5.10
N THR A 512 -2.30 -4.02 4.66
CA THR A 512 -1.26 -5.05 4.56
C THR A 512 -0.23 -4.71 3.48
N LYS A 513 -0.65 -3.99 2.42
CA LYS A 513 0.21 -3.63 1.29
C LYS A 513 -0.40 -2.50 0.44
N LEU A 514 0.43 -1.60 -0.08
CA LEU A 514 0.03 -0.70 -1.17
C LEU A 514 0.09 -1.47 -2.49
N VAL A 515 -1.01 -1.47 -3.24
CA VAL A 515 -1.18 -2.25 -4.46
C VAL A 515 -1.80 -1.43 -5.59
N ASN A 516 -1.58 -1.88 -6.81
CA ASN A 516 -2.32 -1.49 -8.00
C ASN A 516 -2.64 -2.76 -8.81
N GLY A 517 -3.41 -2.64 -9.89
CA GLY A 517 -3.82 -3.81 -10.67
C GLY A 517 -2.65 -4.62 -11.23
N THR A 518 -1.55 -3.95 -11.59
CA THR A 518 -0.35 -4.60 -12.13
C THR A 518 0.36 -5.43 -11.05
N SER A 519 0.81 -4.78 -9.98
CA SER A 519 1.51 -5.41 -8.87
C SER A 519 0.66 -6.47 -8.15
N TRP A 520 -0.67 -6.31 -8.15
CA TRP A 520 -1.58 -7.30 -7.60
C TRP A 520 -1.70 -8.55 -8.47
N ILE A 521 -1.79 -8.42 -9.80
CA ILE A 521 -1.79 -9.61 -10.67
C ILE A 521 -0.43 -10.29 -10.69
N GLU A 522 0.67 -9.53 -10.78
CA GLU A 522 2.03 -10.07 -10.64
C GLU A 522 2.20 -10.84 -9.33
N ALA A 523 1.54 -10.36 -8.27
CA ALA A 523 1.59 -11.02 -6.98
C ALA A 523 1.03 -12.44 -7.00
N LEU A 524 0.09 -12.72 -7.91
CA LEU A 524 -0.59 -14.00 -8.08
C LEU A 524 0.09 -14.92 -9.12
N MET A 525 1.08 -14.39 -9.85
CA MET A 525 1.87 -15.17 -10.81
C MET A 525 2.95 -15.98 -10.08
N GLU A 526 3.23 -17.19 -10.60
CA GLU A 526 4.37 -17.96 -10.13
C GLU A 526 5.68 -17.27 -10.56
N LYS A 527 6.66 -17.23 -9.66
CA LYS A 527 7.98 -16.69 -10.01
C LYS A 527 8.68 -17.66 -10.97
N PRO A 528 9.27 -17.18 -12.08
CA PRO A 528 10.12 -18.03 -12.89
C PRO A 528 11.30 -18.51 -12.03
N PHE A 529 11.60 -19.81 -12.12
CA PHE A 529 12.66 -20.49 -11.38
C PHE A 529 14.06 -19.92 -11.64
#